data_AF-A0A3B9GVX0-F1
#
_entry.id   AF-A0A3B9GVX0-F1
#
_cell.length_a   1.000
_cell.length_b   1.000
_cell.length_c   1.000
_cell.angle_alpha   90.00
_cell.angle_beta   90.00
_cell.angle_gamma   90.00
#
_symmetry.space_group_name_H-M   'P 1'
#
loop_
_entity.id
_entity.type
_entity.pdbx_description
1 polymer ?
#
loop_
_entity_poly.entity_id
_entity_poly.type
_entity_poly.pdbx_seq_one_letter_code
_entity_poly.pdbx_strand_id
1 'polypeptide(L)'
;AIWTYRYPNDRKVLRYRARLEGETERSPLPAEMHRPADREPPESLNDLERQAFLVWSSDMRRRSADDDSLAELILQEIFVQKDADEIEALLPVLPPPLNRLTLAAEALQSQGIRARVANGVYLDEARRRTEVQHWLEYHVDGRDKRYFIGADPKEFFTIWYGAEEMIRADGVFDFEPQVSIQPIDSSASDVMRKAARADRTPVELFSFDRLPVTTQLVYQVLITIPAGIVLLVFMRQFIGIETLGTFMPILIGIAFRETALLNGLILFTMLVALGLAMRFYLEKLRLLLVPRLAVVLIFIVICMAVIAQVFNSANMRMGLSISLFPMVILTMTIERMSIMWEEYSAEDAIKAGAGSLLVASLSYLVMTNKHIEYLLFSFPELLLILMAACLLMGKYTGLRVSEIIRFRELAKQAEK
;
A
#
# COMPACT_ATOMS: atom_id res chain seq x y z
N ALA A 1 18.47 -20.90 -0.77
CA ALA A 1 19.46 -20.87 0.34
C ALA A 1 18.95 -21.75 1.46
N ILE A 2 19.81 -22.52 2.13
CA ILE A 2 19.41 -23.43 3.22
C ILE A 2 19.92 -22.84 4.54
N TRP A 3 19.03 -22.71 5.53
CA TRP A 3 19.38 -22.24 6.87
C TRP A 3 19.05 -23.31 7.89
N THR A 4 19.98 -23.55 8.81
CA THR A 4 19.80 -24.50 9.92
C THR A 4 20.21 -23.83 11.23
N TYR A 5 19.47 -24.11 12.31
CA TYR A 5 19.74 -23.52 13.61
C TYR A 5 19.49 -24.54 14.72
N ARG A 6 20.37 -24.59 15.72
CA ARG A 6 20.37 -25.68 16.73
C ARG A 6 19.64 -25.33 18.03
N TYR A 7 19.49 -24.05 18.37
CA TYR A 7 18.89 -23.60 19.66
C TYR A 7 18.02 -22.34 19.51
N PRO A 8 16.80 -22.44 18.93
CA PRO A 8 15.94 -21.29 18.72
C PRO A 8 15.21 -20.89 20.01
N ASN A 9 15.77 -19.96 20.80
CA ASN A 9 15.09 -19.41 21.99
C ASN A 9 14.35 -18.08 21.73
N ASP A 10 14.49 -17.46 20.55
CA ASP A 10 13.92 -16.15 20.23
C ASP A 10 13.40 -16.06 18.79
N ARG A 11 12.48 -15.11 18.53
CA ARG A 11 12.02 -14.75 17.18
C ARG A 11 13.21 -14.42 16.28
N LYS A 12 13.34 -15.13 15.16
CA LYS A 12 14.37 -14.88 14.14
C LYS A 12 13.75 -14.18 12.93
N VAL A 13 14.53 -13.30 12.32
CA VAL A 13 14.14 -12.58 11.11
C VAL A 13 15.21 -12.80 10.06
N LEU A 14 14.86 -13.52 8.99
CA LEU A 14 15.71 -13.67 7.81
C LEU A 14 15.38 -12.57 6.82
N ARG A 15 16.41 -11.89 6.29
CA ARG A 15 16.24 -10.78 5.35
C ARG A 15 17.09 -11.02 4.11
N TYR A 16 16.45 -10.95 2.96
CA TYR A 16 17.09 -10.97 1.65
C TYR A 16 16.77 -9.68 0.92
N ARG A 17 17.79 -9.08 0.30
CA ARG A 17 17.65 -7.89 -0.54
C ARG A 17 18.40 -8.15 -1.84
N ALA A 18 17.71 -8.03 -2.95
CA ALA A 18 18.29 -8.05 -4.27
C ALA A 18 17.81 -6.80 -5.03
N ARG A 19 18.67 -6.29 -5.92
CA ARG A 19 18.28 -5.29 -6.92
C ARG A 19 18.31 -5.99 -8.26
N LEU A 20 17.18 -6.02 -8.93
CA LEU A 20 16.92 -6.83 -10.10
C LEU A 20 16.25 -5.93 -11.14
N GLU A 21 16.44 -6.27 -12.40
CA GLU A 21 15.67 -5.67 -13.49
C GLU A 21 14.38 -6.47 -13.68
N GLY A 22 13.29 -5.75 -13.95
CA GLY A 22 11.99 -6.37 -14.22
C GLY A 22 12.03 -7.17 -15.52
N GLU A 23 11.27 -8.26 -15.53
CA GLU A 23 10.97 -9.01 -16.73
C GLU A 23 9.73 -8.43 -17.41
N THR A 24 9.68 -8.59 -18.73
CA THR A 24 8.51 -8.26 -19.56
C THR A 24 8.03 -9.51 -20.27
N GLU A 25 6.86 -9.48 -20.90
CA GLU A 25 6.38 -10.60 -21.72
C GLU A 25 7.38 -11.00 -22.82
N ARG A 26 8.22 -10.06 -23.26
CA ARG A 26 9.24 -10.29 -24.29
C ARG A 26 10.54 -10.87 -23.75
N SER A 27 10.68 -11.00 -22.43
CA SER A 27 11.86 -11.63 -21.82
C SER A 27 11.91 -13.10 -22.25
N PRO A 28 13.01 -13.59 -22.85
CA PRO A 28 13.09 -14.97 -23.33
C PRO A 28 13.08 -15.96 -22.16
N LEU A 29 12.47 -17.12 -22.36
CA LEU A 29 12.51 -18.21 -21.39
C LEU A 29 13.90 -18.87 -21.40
N PRO A 30 14.28 -19.56 -20.30
CA PRO A 30 15.53 -20.32 -20.26
C PRO A 30 15.59 -21.36 -21.37
N ALA A 31 16.78 -21.61 -21.92
CA ALA A 31 16.97 -22.56 -23.03
C ALA A 31 16.47 -24.00 -22.74
N GLU A 32 16.35 -24.38 -21.46
CA GLU A 32 15.76 -25.65 -21.03
C GLU A 32 14.26 -25.76 -21.39
N MET A 33 13.54 -24.65 -21.44
CA MET A 33 12.12 -24.60 -21.83
C MET A 33 11.92 -24.84 -23.33
N HIS A 34 12.96 -24.63 -24.16
CA HIS A 34 12.87 -24.84 -25.60
C HIS A 34 12.94 -26.32 -26.01
N ARG A 35 13.22 -27.22 -25.06
CA ARG A 35 13.22 -28.66 -25.32
C ARG A 35 11.79 -29.21 -25.17
N PRO A 36 11.35 -30.13 -26.04
CA PRO A 36 10.08 -30.81 -25.86
C PRO A 36 9.99 -31.47 -24.47
N ALA A 37 8.79 -31.49 -23.90
CA ALA A 37 8.53 -32.23 -22.66
C ALA A 37 8.38 -33.72 -22.94
N ASP A 38 8.68 -34.54 -21.92
CA ASP A 38 8.36 -35.95 -21.95
C ASP A 38 6.84 -36.11 -21.87
N ARG A 39 6.27 -36.94 -22.77
CA ARG A 39 4.83 -37.15 -22.88
C ARG A 39 4.35 -38.17 -21.85
N GLU A 40 4.48 -37.80 -20.59
CA GLU A 40 4.04 -38.63 -19.48
C GLU A 40 2.92 -37.93 -18.71
N PRO A 41 1.86 -38.66 -18.30
CA PRO A 41 0.86 -38.11 -17.41
C PRO A 41 1.47 -37.88 -16.01
N PRO A 42 0.90 -36.99 -15.19
CA PRO A 42 1.45 -36.63 -13.89
C PRO A 42 1.56 -37.83 -12.96
N GLU A 43 2.70 -37.96 -12.26
CA GLU A 43 2.95 -39.04 -11.30
C GLU A 43 2.06 -38.96 -10.06
N SER A 44 1.49 -37.79 -9.76
CA SER A 44 0.63 -37.55 -8.60
C SER A 44 -0.79 -38.10 -8.74
N LEU A 45 -1.19 -38.55 -9.93
CA LEU A 45 -2.56 -39.03 -10.19
C LEU A 45 -2.71 -40.51 -9.82
N ASN A 46 -3.85 -40.84 -9.20
CA ASN A 46 -4.26 -42.23 -8.99
C ASN A 46 -4.61 -42.92 -10.32
N ASP A 47 -4.69 -44.25 -10.34
CA ASP A 47 -4.95 -45.01 -11.58
C ASP A 47 -6.23 -44.56 -12.32
N LEU A 48 -7.29 -44.23 -11.58
CA LEU A 48 -8.56 -43.76 -12.14
C LEU A 48 -8.44 -42.33 -12.71
N GLU A 49 -7.83 -41.43 -11.94
CA GLU A 49 -7.60 -40.02 -12.35
C GLU A 49 -6.68 -39.96 -13.56
N ARG A 50 -5.66 -40.82 -13.61
CA ARG A 50 -4.74 -40.94 -14.74
C ARG A 50 -5.47 -41.33 -16.03
N GLN A 51 -6.41 -42.27 -15.96
CA GLN A 51 -7.22 -42.64 -17.13
C GLN A 51 -8.15 -41.49 -17.55
N ALA A 52 -8.81 -40.83 -16.60
CA ALA A 52 -9.65 -39.67 -16.88
C ALA A 52 -8.84 -38.53 -17.53
N PHE A 53 -7.66 -38.23 -17.00
CA PHE A 53 -6.73 -37.24 -17.53
C PHE A 53 -6.27 -37.58 -18.95
N LEU A 54 -5.91 -38.83 -19.23
CA LEU A 54 -5.51 -39.26 -20.57
C LEU A 54 -6.65 -39.14 -21.58
N VAL A 55 -7.87 -39.53 -21.20
CA VAL A 55 -9.06 -39.38 -22.05
C VAL A 55 -9.32 -37.90 -22.35
N TRP A 56 -9.35 -37.07 -21.32
CA TRP A 56 -9.59 -35.63 -21.43
C TRP A 56 -8.51 -34.93 -22.28
N SER A 57 -7.23 -35.14 -21.98
CA SER A 57 -6.13 -34.52 -22.74
C SER A 57 -6.06 -35.00 -24.19
N SER A 58 -6.35 -36.27 -24.46
CA SER A 58 -6.43 -36.79 -25.83
C SER A 58 -7.61 -36.21 -26.62
N ASP A 59 -8.73 -35.90 -25.95
CA ASP A 59 -9.86 -35.24 -26.59
C ASP A 59 -9.53 -33.82 -27.02
N MET A 60 -8.86 -33.06 -26.15
CA MET A 60 -8.35 -31.73 -26.49
C MET A 60 -7.39 -31.77 -27.69
N ARG A 61 -6.48 -32.76 -27.72
CA ARG A 61 -5.56 -32.97 -28.86
C ARG A 61 -6.28 -33.25 -30.18
N ARG A 62 -7.42 -33.95 -30.15
CA ARG A 62 -8.25 -34.20 -31.36
C ARG A 62 -8.99 -32.96 -31.84
N ARG A 63 -9.35 -32.05 -30.91
CA ARG A 63 -10.07 -30.81 -31.21
C ARG A 63 -9.14 -29.67 -31.64
N SER A 64 -7.85 -29.76 -31.34
CA SER A 64 -6.83 -28.77 -31.73
C SER A 64 -6.23 -29.05 -33.12
N ALA A 65 -5.88 -27.99 -33.85
CA ALA A 65 -5.22 -28.09 -35.17
C ALA A 65 -3.68 -28.12 -35.08
N ASP A 66 -3.09 -27.38 -34.14
CA ASP A 66 -1.67 -27.25 -33.87
C ASP A 66 -1.39 -27.16 -32.36
N ASP A 67 -0.10 -27.15 -31.98
CA ASP A 67 0.31 -27.08 -30.57
C ASP A 67 -0.10 -25.74 -29.93
N ASP A 68 -0.16 -24.66 -30.71
CA ASP A 68 -0.60 -23.33 -30.24
C ASP A 68 -2.10 -23.31 -29.91
N SER A 69 -2.94 -23.80 -30.82
CA SER A 69 -4.39 -23.93 -30.61
C SER A 69 -4.71 -24.93 -29.50
N LEU A 70 -3.89 -25.98 -29.34
CA LEU A 70 -4.02 -26.92 -28.22
C LEU A 70 -3.80 -26.21 -26.89
N ALA A 71 -2.75 -25.39 -26.79
CA ALA A 71 -2.47 -24.66 -25.57
C ALA A 71 -3.59 -23.67 -25.23
N GLU A 72 -4.09 -22.94 -26.21
CA GLU A 72 -5.23 -22.03 -26.02
C GLU A 72 -6.51 -22.78 -25.61
N LEU A 73 -6.80 -23.94 -26.23
CA LEU A 73 -7.97 -24.75 -25.89
C LEU A 73 -7.90 -25.29 -24.46
N ILE A 74 -6.75 -25.81 -24.03
CA ILE A 74 -6.53 -26.30 -22.66
C ILE A 74 -6.73 -25.15 -21.65
N LEU A 75 -6.15 -23.99 -21.92
CA LEU A 75 -6.29 -22.82 -21.04
C LEU A 75 -7.74 -22.32 -20.99
N GLN A 76 -8.44 -22.30 -22.12
CA GLN A 76 -9.83 -21.91 -22.17
C GLN A 76 -10.72 -22.87 -21.37
N GLU A 77 -10.50 -24.17 -21.50
CA GLU A 77 -11.27 -25.19 -20.78
C GLU A 77 -11.08 -25.04 -19.26
N ILE A 78 -9.83 -24.92 -18.78
CA ILE A 78 -9.51 -24.86 -17.35
C ILE A 78 -9.93 -23.54 -16.68
N PHE A 79 -9.77 -22.41 -17.37
CA PHE A 79 -9.93 -21.09 -16.76
C PHE A 79 -11.28 -20.42 -17.07
N VAL A 80 -11.89 -20.71 -18.23
CA VAL A 80 -13.14 -20.06 -18.68
C VAL A 80 -14.36 -20.95 -18.44
N GLN A 81 -14.28 -22.26 -18.73
CA GLN A 81 -15.39 -23.21 -18.52
C GLN A 81 -15.35 -23.79 -17.10
N LYS A 82 -15.78 -22.99 -16.12
CA LYS A 82 -15.66 -23.30 -14.68
C LYS A 82 -16.51 -24.47 -14.17
N ASP A 83 -17.48 -24.97 -14.94
CA ASP A 83 -18.55 -25.86 -14.46
C ASP A 83 -18.46 -27.30 -14.98
N ALA A 84 -17.29 -27.75 -15.46
CA ALA A 84 -17.09 -29.15 -15.79
C ALA A 84 -16.69 -29.93 -14.53
N ASP A 85 -17.62 -30.72 -13.97
CA ASP A 85 -17.38 -31.66 -12.85
C ASP A 85 -16.10 -32.53 -13.09
N GLU A 86 -15.77 -32.78 -14.36
CA GLU A 86 -14.58 -33.51 -14.79
C GLU A 86 -13.26 -32.80 -14.46
N ILE A 87 -13.20 -31.47 -14.56
CA ILE A 87 -11.98 -30.70 -14.25
C ILE A 87 -11.77 -30.63 -12.75
N GLU A 88 -12.84 -30.46 -11.97
CA GLU A 88 -12.76 -30.40 -10.51
C GLU A 88 -12.19 -31.70 -9.91
N ALA A 89 -12.53 -32.85 -10.51
CA ALA A 89 -11.99 -34.15 -10.12
C ALA A 89 -10.48 -34.33 -10.44
N LEU A 90 -9.94 -33.55 -11.39
CA LEU A 90 -8.54 -33.60 -11.80
C LEU A 90 -7.66 -32.54 -11.11
N LEU A 91 -8.25 -31.65 -10.30
CA LEU A 91 -7.48 -30.60 -9.64
C LEU A 91 -6.55 -31.18 -8.56
N PRO A 92 -5.26 -30.84 -8.57
CA PRO A 92 -4.36 -31.23 -7.49
C PRO A 92 -4.75 -30.54 -6.18
N VAL A 93 -4.39 -31.16 -5.06
CA VAL A 93 -4.63 -30.65 -3.70
C VAL A 93 -3.71 -29.46 -3.41
N LEU A 94 -4.03 -28.31 -4.01
CA LEU A 94 -3.30 -27.05 -3.92
C LEU A 94 -4.31 -25.89 -3.80
N PRO A 95 -3.92 -24.76 -3.17
CA PRO A 95 -4.78 -23.59 -3.08
C PRO A 95 -5.05 -22.98 -4.48
N PRO A 96 -6.26 -22.46 -4.76
CA PRO A 96 -6.50 -21.69 -5.97
C PRO A 96 -5.73 -20.36 -5.91
N PRO A 97 -5.16 -19.87 -7.03
CA PRO A 97 -5.27 -20.41 -8.39
C PRO A 97 -4.19 -21.44 -8.78
N LEU A 98 -3.30 -21.82 -7.85
CA LEU A 98 -2.14 -22.67 -8.13
C LEU A 98 -2.55 -24.06 -8.62
N ASN A 99 -3.64 -24.62 -8.11
CA ASN A 99 -4.19 -25.90 -8.55
C ASN A 99 -4.47 -25.95 -10.06
N ARG A 100 -5.16 -24.94 -10.60
CA ARG A 100 -5.52 -24.84 -12.01
C ARG A 100 -4.31 -24.60 -12.91
N LEU A 101 -3.38 -23.75 -12.48
CA LEU A 101 -2.13 -23.52 -13.21
C LEU A 101 -1.26 -24.77 -13.27
N THR A 102 -1.23 -25.54 -12.19
CA THR A 102 -0.49 -26.82 -12.12
C THR A 102 -1.10 -27.85 -13.07
N LEU A 103 -2.43 -28.02 -13.03
CA LEU A 103 -3.14 -28.89 -13.97
C LEU A 103 -2.91 -28.47 -15.43
N ALA A 104 -2.92 -27.17 -15.73
CA ALA A 104 -2.63 -26.66 -17.08
C ALA A 104 -1.19 -26.96 -17.52
N ALA A 105 -0.21 -26.78 -16.63
CA ALA A 105 1.19 -27.11 -16.91
C ALA A 105 1.37 -28.61 -17.20
N GLU A 106 0.78 -29.45 -16.37
CA GLU A 106 0.76 -30.91 -16.50
C GLU A 106 0.08 -31.39 -17.78
N ALA A 107 -1.07 -30.80 -18.12
CA ALA A 107 -1.80 -31.07 -19.36
C ALA A 107 -0.92 -30.78 -20.58
N LEU A 108 -0.29 -29.61 -20.63
CA LEU A 108 0.61 -29.23 -21.71
C LEU A 108 1.84 -30.14 -21.81
N GLN A 109 2.46 -30.46 -20.67
CA GLN A 109 3.61 -31.36 -20.60
C GLN A 109 3.27 -32.74 -21.16
N SER A 110 2.12 -33.30 -20.79
CA SER A 110 1.67 -34.62 -21.29
C SER A 110 1.52 -34.69 -22.81
N GLN A 111 1.31 -33.53 -23.45
CA GLN A 111 1.17 -33.41 -24.91
C GLN A 111 2.52 -33.11 -25.61
N GLY A 112 3.59 -32.93 -24.84
CA GLY A 112 4.94 -32.62 -25.32
C GLY A 112 5.28 -31.13 -25.35
N ILE A 113 4.37 -30.27 -24.88
CA ILE A 113 4.59 -28.82 -24.77
C ILE A 113 5.21 -28.56 -23.39
N ARG A 114 6.45 -28.06 -23.36
CA ARG A 114 7.11 -27.78 -22.09
C ARG A 114 6.49 -26.54 -21.44
N ALA A 115 5.83 -26.77 -20.31
CA ALA A 115 5.14 -25.77 -19.53
C ALA A 115 5.55 -25.87 -18.05
N ARG A 116 5.51 -24.76 -17.31
CA ARG A 116 5.75 -24.73 -15.86
C ARG A 116 5.01 -23.58 -15.22
N VAL A 117 4.72 -23.72 -13.93
CA VAL A 117 4.20 -22.62 -13.12
C VAL A 117 5.37 -21.76 -12.64
N ALA A 118 5.24 -20.44 -12.83
CA ALA A 118 6.16 -19.45 -12.32
C ALA A 118 5.46 -18.60 -11.25
N ASN A 119 6.20 -18.32 -10.18
CA ASN A 119 5.69 -17.63 -9.01
C ASN A 119 6.57 -16.41 -8.73
N GLY A 120 5.92 -15.27 -8.49
CA GLY A 120 6.66 -14.04 -8.28
C GLY A 120 5.74 -12.87 -7.98
N VAL A 121 6.12 -11.70 -8.47
CA VAL A 121 5.44 -10.45 -8.14
C VAL A 121 5.34 -9.52 -9.34
N TYR A 122 4.24 -8.77 -9.42
CA TYR A 122 4.09 -7.70 -10.41
C TYR A 122 4.79 -6.43 -9.93
N LEU A 123 5.50 -5.76 -10.84
CA LEU A 123 6.29 -4.56 -10.58
C LEU A 123 5.49 -3.34 -11.07
N ASP A 124 4.43 -2.99 -10.35
CA ASP A 124 3.57 -1.86 -10.72
C ASP A 124 3.86 -0.59 -9.89
N GLU A 125 3.76 -0.68 -8.57
CA GLU A 125 3.94 0.42 -7.62
C GLU A 125 4.67 -0.03 -6.35
N ALA A 126 5.18 0.93 -5.57
CA ALA A 126 5.80 0.65 -4.28
C ALA A 126 4.76 0.08 -3.30
N ARG A 127 4.92 -1.18 -2.87
CA ARG A 127 3.99 -1.86 -1.96
C ARG A 127 4.73 -2.47 -0.78
N ARG A 128 4.16 -2.28 0.43
CA ARG A 128 4.71 -2.81 1.69
C ARG A 128 4.57 -4.33 1.78
N ARG A 129 3.44 -4.85 1.31
CA ARG A 129 3.09 -6.27 1.29
C ARG A 129 2.53 -6.58 -0.09
N THR A 130 3.33 -7.22 -0.92
CA THR A 130 2.90 -7.68 -2.24
C THR A 130 2.50 -9.15 -2.11
N GLU A 131 1.30 -9.47 -2.59
CA GLU A 131 0.87 -10.86 -2.72
C GLU A 131 1.65 -11.52 -3.85
N VAL A 132 2.08 -12.75 -3.61
CA VAL A 132 2.69 -13.58 -4.65
C VAL A 132 1.64 -13.82 -5.73
N GLN A 133 2.04 -13.59 -6.97
CA GLN A 133 1.25 -13.88 -8.15
C GLN A 133 1.79 -15.14 -8.82
N HIS A 134 0.89 -15.85 -9.48
CA HIS A 134 1.17 -17.12 -10.14
C HIS A 134 0.76 -17.02 -11.61
N TRP A 135 1.63 -17.47 -12.51
CA TRP A 135 1.36 -17.53 -13.94
C TRP A 135 1.97 -18.78 -14.56
N LEU A 136 1.53 -19.10 -15.76
CA LEU A 136 2.03 -20.24 -16.51
C LEU A 136 3.03 -19.76 -17.57
N GLU A 137 4.19 -20.41 -17.66
CA GLU A 137 5.16 -20.22 -18.74
C GLU A 137 5.21 -21.47 -19.61
N TYR A 138 5.13 -21.32 -20.92
CA TYR A 138 5.22 -22.44 -21.85
C TYR A 138 5.88 -22.03 -23.17
N HIS A 139 6.52 -23.00 -23.81
CA HIS A 139 7.18 -22.79 -25.10
C HIS A 139 6.46 -23.60 -26.18
N VAL A 140 5.98 -22.92 -27.22
CA VAL A 140 5.22 -23.53 -28.32
C VAL A 140 5.61 -22.91 -29.65
N ASP A 141 5.82 -23.76 -30.68
CA ASP A 141 6.18 -23.34 -32.04
C ASP A 141 7.32 -22.30 -32.13
N GLY A 142 8.34 -22.46 -31.29
CA GLY A 142 9.50 -21.56 -31.26
C GLY A 142 9.23 -20.20 -30.60
N ARG A 143 8.07 -20.01 -29.96
CA ARG A 143 7.68 -18.80 -29.25
C ARG A 143 7.51 -19.09 -27.76
N ASP A 144 8.07 -18.19 -26.96
CA ASP A 144 7.86 -18.16 -25.52
C ASP A 144 6.53 -17.46 -25.23
N LYS A 145 5.64 -18.15 -24.51
CA LYS A 145 4.36 -17.62 -24.08
C LYS A 145 4.25 -17.65 -22.56
N ARG A 146 3.56 -16.66 -22.02
CA ARG A 146 3.19 -16.57 -20.61
C ARG A 146 1.68 -16.34 -20.53
N TYR A 147 1.03 -17.02 -19.60
CA TYR A 147 -0.40 -16.85 -19.35
C TYR A 147 -0.61 -16.35 -17.92
N PHE A 148 -1.09 -15.12 -17.80
CA PHE A 148 -1.44 -14.48 -16.55
C PHE A 148 -2.93 -14.63 -16.27
N ILE A 149 -3.28 -14.85 -15.01
CA ILE A 149 -4.68 -14.88 -14.61
C ILE A 149 -5.17 -13.44 -14.47
N GLY A 150 -6.01 -13.00 -15.41
CA GLY A 150 -6.60 -11.67 -15.40
C GLY A 150 -5.91 -10.72 -16.38
N ALA A 151 -5.35 -9.63 -15.87
CA ALA A 151 -4.73 -8.60 -16.70
C ALA A 151 -3.22 -8.83 -16.85
N ASP A 152 -2.71 -8.61 -18.06
CA ASP A 152 -1.29 -8.76 -18.36
C ASP A 152 -0.45 -7.66 -17.68
N PRO A 153 0.52 -8.03 -16.83
CA PRO A 153 1.40 -7.07 -16.17
C PRO A 153 2.41 -6.49 -17.16
N LYS A 154 2.67 -5.18 -17.06
CA LYS A 154 3.71 -4.52 -17.87
C LYS A 154 5.12 -5.00 -17.51
N GLU A 155 5.38 -5.14 -16.21
CA GLU A 155 6.63 -5.62 -15.64
C GLU A 155 6.33 -6.57 -14.48
N PHE A 156 7.09 -7.64 -14.37
CA PHE A 156 6.99 -8.62 -13.29
C PHE A 156 8.37 -9.17 -12.95
N PHE A 157 8.48 -9.95 -11.88
CA PHE A 157 9.72 -10.62 -11.54
C PHE A 157 9.45 -12.02 -11.00
N THR A 158 10.11 -13.01 -11.59
CA THR A 158 9.98 -14.41 -11.18
C THR A 158 10.91 -14.75 -10.02
N ILE A 159 10.37 -15.31 -8.94
CA ILE A 159 11.14 -15.62 -7.73
C ILE A 159 11.46 -17.12 -7.67
N TRP A 160 10.49 -17.99 -7.97
CA TRP A 160 10.70 -19.44 -8.04
C TRP A 160 9.74 -20.11 -9.03
N TYR A 161 9.99 -21.38 -9.32
CA TYR A 161 9.21 -22.19 -10.26
C TYR A 161 8.60 -23.41 -9.56
N GLY A 162 7.45 -23.86 -10.06
CA GLY A 162 6.77 -25.07 -9.60
C GLY A 162 5.60 -24.81 -8.63
N ALA A 163 5.01 -25.89 -8.14
CA ALA A 163 3.88 -25.86 -7.21
C ALA A 163 4.30 -25.81 -5.73
N GLU A 164 5.60 -25.83 -5.45
CA GLU A 164 6.12 -25.78 -4.09
C GLU A 164 5.97 -24.39 -3.46
N GLU A 165 5.84 -24.34 -2.14
CA GLU A 165 5.85 -23.09 -1.39
C GLU A 165 7.21 -22.40 -1.48
N MET A 166 7.21 -21.06 -1.45
CA MET A 166 8.43 -20.24 -1.50
C MET A 166 9.44 -20.62 -0.40
N ILE A 167 8.95 -21.02 0.77
CA ILE A 167 9.78 -21.29 1.96
C ILE A 167 9.26 -22.55 2.64
N ARG A 168 10.09 -23.59 2.67
CA ARG A 168 9.87 -24.80 3.48
C ARG A 168 10.58 -24.63 4.82
N ALA A 169 9.85 -24.73 5.92
CA ALA A 169 10.38 -24.54 7.27
C ALA A 169 9.90 -25.63 8.22
N ASP A 170 10.85 -26.38 8.79
CA ASP A 170 10.56 -27.41 9.80
C ASP A 170 10.86 -26.89 11.21
N GLY A 171 9.95 -27.15 12.16
CA GLY A 171 10.10 -26.74 13.56
C GLY A 171 9.87 -25.24 13.83
N VAL A 172 9.21 -24.53 12.91
CA VAL A 172 8.85 -23.12 13.06
C VAL A 172 7.37 -23.00 13.40
N PHE A 173 7.06 -22.23 14.44
CA PHE A 173 5.70 -21.89 14.83
C PHE A 173 5.52 -20.37 14.60
N ASP A 174 4.47 -19.98 13.86
CA ASP A 174 4.16 -18.59 13.47
C ASP A 174 5.12 -18.00 12.41
N PHE A 175 4.93 -18.41 11.15
CA PHE A 175 5.72 -17.99 10.01
C PHE A 175 4.96 -16.98 9.14
N GLU A 176 5.46 -15.74 9.04
CA GLU A 176 4.85 -14.69 8.23
C GLU A 176 5.80 -14.24 7.10
N PRO A 177 5.67 -14.76 5.87
CA PRO A 177 6.45 -14.29 4.74
C PRO A 177 5.98 -12.90 4.32
N GLN A 178 6.93 -11.97 4.17
CA GLN A 178 6.66 -10.62 3.69
C GLN A 178 7.57 -10.31 2.50
N VAL A 179 6.97 -10.02 1.35
CA VAL A 179 7.65 -9.53 0.15
C VAL A 179 7.29 -8.05 -0.02
N SER A 180 8.31 -7.21 -0.13
CA SER A 180 8.18 -5.77 -0.34
C SER A 180 8.94 -5.37 -1.60
N ILE A 181 8.34 -4.50 -2.40
CA ILE A 181 8.90 -4.06 -3.69
C ILE A 181 8.98 -2.54 -3.69
N GLN A 182 10.11 -2.03 -4.16
CA GLN A 182 10.33 -0.61 -4.34
C GLN A 182 10.95 -0.38 -5.73
N PRO A 183 10.24 0.29 -6.66
CA PRO A 183 10.83 0.70 -7.92
C PRO A 183 11.93 1.75 -7.64
N ILE A 184 13.09 1.56 -8.26
CA ILE A 184 14.24 2.47 -8.15
C ILE A 184 14.47 3.06 -9.54
N ASP A 185 14.34 4.37 -9.67
CA ASP A 185 14.69 5.08 -10.90
C ASP A 185 16.22 5.02 -11.11
N SER A 186 16.64 4.34 -12.18
CA SER A 186 18.05 4.05 -12.48
C SER A 186 18.86 5.32 -12.80
N SER A 187 18.20 6.35 -13.35
CA SER A 187 18.84 7.57 -13.83
C SER A 187 19.54 8.38 -12.73
N ALA A 188 18.90 8.56 -11.58
CA ALA A 188 19.45 9.34 -10.47
C ALA A 188 20.43 8.53 -9.60
N SER A 189 20.19 7.22 -9.46
CA SER A 189 21.00 6.36 -8.60
C SER A 189 22.37 6.01 -9.19
N ASP A 190 22.51 5.97 -10.52
CA ASP A 190 23.81 5.82 -11.18
C ASP A 190 24.69 7.08 -11.09
N VAL A 191 24.08 8.27 -11.14
CA VAL A 191 24.76 9.56 -10.90
C VAL A 191 25.25 9.63 -9.45
N MET A 192 24.40 9.25 -8.49
CA MET A 192 24.75 9.18 -7.07
C MET A 192 25.85 8.16 -6.80
N ARG A 193 25.87 7.02 -7.50
CA ARG A 193 26.91 5.98 -7.35
C ARG A 193 28.25 6.39 -7.95
N LYS A 194 28.25 7.15 -9.05
CA LYS A 194 29.46 7.79 -9.60
C LYS A 194 30.00 8.88 -8.66
N ALA A 195 29.11 9.65 -8.02
CA ALA A 195 29.50 10.65 -7.01
C ALA A 195 30.01 10.01 -5.71
N ALA A 196 29.37 8.95 -5.22
CA ALA A 196 29.74 8.24 -3.98
C ALA A 196 31.10 7.49 -4.07
N ARG A 197 31.51 7.06 -5.28
CA ARG A 197 32.87 6.53 -5.48
C ARG A 197 33.95 7.61 -5.42
N ALA A 198 33.60 8.88 -5.61
CA ALA A 198 34.56 9.97 -5.78
C ALA A 198 34.90 10.69 -4.47
N ASP A 199 34.05 10.67 -3.43
CA ASP A 199 34.35 11.43 -2.21
C ASP A 199 33.82 10.78 -0.93
N ARG A 200 34.74 10.44 -0.01
CA ARG A 200 34.45 9.93 1.34
C ARG A 200 34.02 11.09 2.25
N THR A 201 32.86 11.68 2.00
CA THR A 201 32.31 12.72 2.87
C THR A 201 31.47 12.10 4.00
N PRO A 202 31.40 12.71 5.20
CA PRO A 202 30.61 12.22 6.35
C PRO A 202 29.09 12.15 6.13
N VAL A 203 28.63 12.46 4.92
CA VAL A 203 27.23 12.51 4.48
C VAL A 203 26.62 11.10 4.36
N GLU A 204 27.45 10.05 4.28
CA GLU A 204 27.00 8.65 4.23
C GLU A 204 26.35 8.11 5.53
N LEU A 205 26.48 8.82 6.66
CA LEU A 205 25.89 8.40 7.94
C LEU A 205 24.39 8.72 8.08
N PHE A 206 23.86 9.62 7.25
CA PHE A 206 22.45 10.04 7.29
C PHE A 206 21.59 9.47 6.16
N SER A 207 22.14 8.62 5.29
CA SER A 207 21.41 8.03 4.17
C SER A 207 20.44 6.92 4.67
N PHE A 208 19.14 7.18 4.57
CA PHE A 208 18.07 6.23 4.93
C PHE A 208 18.08 4.93 4.07
N ASP A 209 18.88 4.89 3.00
CA ASP A 209 19.06 3.76 2.07
C ASP A 209 19.57 2.46 2.73
N ARG A 210 20.20 2.57 3.91
CA ARG A 210 20.72 1.40 4.66
C ARG A 210 19.67 0.74 5.56
N LEU A 211 18.52 1.38 5.79
CA LEU A 211 17.47 0.83 6.64
C LEU A 211 16.67 -0.28 5.93
N PRO A 212 16.06 -1.23 6.66
CA PRO A 212 15.15 -2.22 6.08
C PRO A 212 14.05 -1.55 5.26
N VAL A 213 13.57 -2.17 4.17
CA VAL A 213 12.55 -1.58 3.28
C VAL A 213 11.27 -1.22 4.05
N THR A 214 10.89 -2.05 5.03
CA THR A 214 9.77 -1.78 5.94
C THR A 214 10.00 -0.56 6.83
N THR A 215 11.24 -0.33 7.28
CA THR A 215 11.63 0.86 8.05
C THR A 215 11.75 2.09 7.13
N GLN A 216 12.25 1.93 5.91
CA GLN A 216 12.35 2.99 4.92
C GLN A 216 10.99 3.59 4.61
N LEU A 217 9.97 2.75 4.40
CA LEU A 217 8.60 3.21 4.13
C LEU A 217 8.00 4.01 5.29
N VAL A 218 8.39 3.74 6.54
CA VAL A 218 7.96 4.54 7.70
C VAL A 218 8.70 5.88 7.71
N TYR A 219 10.01 5.87 7.48
CA TYR A 219 10.81 7.09 7.40
C TYR A 219 10.43 7.96 6.21
N GLN A 220 10.04 7.36 5.09
CA GLN A 220 9.57 8.06 3.90
C GLN A 220 8.27 8.82 4.18
N VAL A 221 7.41 8.29 5.05
CA VAL A 221 6.25 9.03 5.58
C VAL A 221 6.71 10.10 6.56
N LEU A 222 7.51 9.73 7.56
CA LEU A 222 7.91 10.60 8.66
C LEU A 222 8.66 11.85 8.17
N ILE A 223 9.52 11.71 7.17
CA ILE A 223 10.39 12.78 6.65
C ILE A 223 9.62 13.86 5.89
N THR A 224 8.42 13.53 5.40
CA THR A 224 7.53 14.50 4.74
C THR A 224 6.72 15.33 5.75
N ILE A 225 6.61 14.90 7.02
CA ILE A 225 5.85 15.64 8.04
C ILE A 225 6.40 17.06 8.25
N PRO A 226 7.72 17.27 8.38
CA PRO A 226 8.31 18.62 8.44
C PRO A 226 7.91 19.54 7.29
N ALA A 227 7.72 19.02 6.07
CA ALA A 227 7.26 19.84 4.94
C ALA A 227 5.83 20.36 5.15
N GLY A 228 4.94 19.51 5.68
CA GLY A 228 3.61 19.95 6.10
C GLY A 228 3.65 20.96 7.24
N ILE A 229 4.56 20.80 8.21
CA ILE A 229 4.73 21.78 9.31
C ILE A 229 5.14 23.15 8.76
N VAL A 230 6.09 23.20 7.82
CA VAL A 230 6.48 24.47 7.17
C VAL A 230 5.29 25.13 6.48
N LEU A 231 4.45 24.34 5.78
CA LEU A 231 3.22 24.84 5.19
C LEU A 231 2.26 25.39 6.25
N LEU A 232 2.05 24.70 7.36
CA LEU A 232 1.21 25.19 8.46
C LEU A 232 1.74 26.51 9.00
N VAL A 233 3.05 26.61 9.27
CA VAL A 233 3.67 27.84 9.76
C VAL A 233 3.46 28.97 8.77
N PHE A 234 3.61 28.69 7.47
CA PHE A 234 3.35 29.66 6.42
C PHE A 234 1.87 30.13 6.41
N MET A 235 0.92 29.20 6.43
CA MET A 235 -0.50 29.54 6.44
C MET A 235 -0.91 30.32 7.69
N ARG A 236 -0.32 29.99 8.84
CA ARG A 236 -0.63 30.68 10.09
C ARG A 236 0.00 32.07 10.16
N GLN A 237 1.25 32.21 9.74
CA GLN A 237 2.02 33.44 9.91
C GLN A 237 1.77 34.47 8.81
N PHE A 238 1.65 34.03 7.55
CA PHE A 238 1.45 34.93 6.42
C PHE A 238 -0.02 35.10 6.08
N ILE A 239 -0.80 34.01 6.03
CA ILE A 239 -2.21 34.08 5.64
C ILE A 239 -3.09 34.46 6.84
N GLY A 240 -2.79 33.91 8.02
CA GLY A 240 -3.53 34.19 9.25
C GLY A 240 -4.79 33.34 9.40
N ILE A 241 -4.75 32.08 8.96
CA ILE A 241 -5.86 31.14 9.13
C ILE A 241 -5.99 30.73 10.59
N GLU A 242 -7.21 30.84 11.13
CA GLU A 242 -7.55 30.35 12.47
C GLU A 242 -7.70 28.82 12.45
N THR A 243 -7.03 28.13 13.37
CA THR A 243 -7.02 26.67 13.47
C THR A 243 -7.28 26.21 14.90
N LEU A 244 -7.76 24.98 15.05
CA LEU A 244 -7.94 24.28 16.31
C LEU A 244 -6.56 23.96 16.88
N GLY A 245 -6.01 24.86 17.69
CA GLY A 245 -4.66 24.71 18.22
C GLY A 245 -3.57 24.83 17.15
N THR A 246 -2.33 24.54 17.55
CA THR A 246 -1.12 24.85 16.77
C THR A 246 -0.65 23.69 15.89
N PHE A 247 -0.77 22.46 16.37
CA PHE A 247 -0.28 21.25 15.69
C PHE A 247 -1.40 20.35 15.18
N MET A 248 -2.65 20.57 15.61
CA MET A 248 -3.76 19.71 15.26
C MET A 248 -4.01 19.57 13.75
N PRO A 249 -3.88 20.62 12.91
CA PRO A 249 -4.06 20.45 11.47
C PRO A 249 -3.05 19.47 10.86
N ILE A 250 -1.82 19.40 11.38
CA ILE A 250 -0.81 18.43 10.93
C ILE A 250 -1.21 17.01 11.34
N LEU A 251 -1.69 16.84 12.57
CA LEU A 251 -2.16 15.54 13.04
C LEU A 251 -3.34 15.03 12.19
N ILE A 252 -4.30 15.91 11.88
CA ILE A 252 -5.43 15.60 10.99
C ILE A 252 -4.92 15.25 9.58
N GLY A 253 -3.95 16.00 9.04
CA GLY A 253 -3.33 15.70 7.74
C GLY A 253 -2.65 14.33 7.68
N ILE A 254 -2.00 13.91 8.77
CA ILE A 254 -1.43 12.56 8.89
C ILE A 254 -2.55 11.51 8.89
N ALA A 255 -3.67 11.75 9.56
CA ALA A 255 -4.82 10.85 9.53
C ALA A 255 -5.44 10.71 8.12
N PHE A 256 -5.44 11.79 7.32
CA PHE A 256 -5.86 11.73 5.91
C PHE A 256 -4.92 10.91 5.03
N ARG A 257 -3.62 10.84 5.39
CA ARG A 257 -2.67 9.98 4.68
C ARG A 257 -3.01 8.50 4.82
N GLU A 258 -3.49 8.08 5.98
CA GLU A 258 -3.89 6.69 6.23
C GLU A 258 -5.25 6.35 5.59
N THR A 259 -6.17 7.32 5.52
CA THR A 259 -7.57 7.09 5.10
C THR A 259 -7.88 7.53 3.66
N ALA A 260 -6.90 8.09 2.96
CA ALA A 260 -7.04 8.88 1.73
C ALA A 260 -7.87 10.15 1.90
N LEU A 261 -7.54 11.23 1.16
CA LEU A 261 -8.10 12.56 1.40
C LEU A 261 -9.64 12.61 1.35
N LEU A 262 -10.26 12.07 0.32
CA LEU A 262 -11.71 12.20 0.12
C LEU A 262 -12.50 11.44 1.18
N ASN A 263 -12.13 10.17 1.40
CA ASN A 263 -12.77 9.33 2.40
C ASN A 263 -12.47 9.84 3.81
N GLY A 264 -11.23 10.24 4.07
CA GLY A 264 -10.79 10.85 5.32
C GLY A 264 -11.56 12.12 5.64
N LEU A 265 -11.78 13.00 4.66
CA LEU A 265 -12.55 14.24 4.82
C LEU A 265 -14.00 13.93 5.25
N ILE A 266 -14.67 13.02 4.53
CA ILE A 266 -16.06 12.64 4.82
C ILE A 266 -16.16 12.00 6.21
N LEU A 267 -15.31 11.01 6.49
CA LEU A 267 -15.30 10.29 7.77
C LEU A 267 -14.98 11.22 8.93
N PHE A 268 -13.99 12.10 8.77
CA PHE A 268 -13.58 13.04 9.80
C PHE A 268 -14.68 14.04 10.13
N THR A 269 -15.28 14.68 9.12
CA THR A 269 -16.38 15.63 9.34
C THR A 269 -17.58 14.94 9.99
N MET A 270 -17.95 13.74 9.53
CA MET A 270 -19.05 12.96 10.10
C MET A 270 -18.79 12.61 11.58
N LEU A 271 -17.60 12.09 11.88
CA LEU A 271 -17.25 11.65 13.23
C LEU A 271 -17.06 12.83 14.20
N VAL A 272 -16.48 13.95 13.74
CA VAL A 272 -16.41 15.18 14.55
C VAL A 272 -17.81 15.68 14.86
N ALA A 273 -18.73 15.69 13.90
CA ALA A 273 -20.11 16.11 14.12
C ALA A 273 -20.85 15.21 15.14
N LEU A 274 -20.73 13.88 14.99
CA LEU A 274 -21.29 12.90 15.94
C LEU A 274 -20.69 13.05 17.35
N GLY A 275 -19.38 13.21 17.45
CA GLY A 275 -18.68 13.37 18.72
C GLY A 275 -19.02 14.68 19.42
N LEU A 276 -19.18 15.77 18.66
CA LEU A 276 -19.65 17.05 19.17
C LEU A 276 -21.09 16.94 19.71
N ALA A 277 -21.98 16.29 18.95
CA ALA A 277 -23.36 16.03 19.38
C ALA A 277 -23.42 15.21 20.69
N MET A 278 -22.59 14.16 20.78
CA MET A 278 -22.46 13.36 22.00
C MET A 278 -21.92 14.21 23.17
N ARG A 279 -20.97 15.10 22.90
CA ARG A 279 -20.44 16.00 23.93
C ARG A 279 -21.50 16.95 24.48
N PHE A 280 -22.29 17.59 23.62
CA PHE A 280 -23.42 18.43 24.07
C PHE A 280 -24.44 17.63 24.87
N TYR A 281 -24.65 16.35 24.56
CA TYR A 281 -25.48 15.48 25.36
C TYR A 281 -24.89 15.22 26.75
N LEU A 282 -23.60 14.89 26.84
CA LEU A 282 -22.89 14.61 28.09
C LEU A 282 -22.71 15.83 28.99
N GLU A 283 -22.68 17.03 28.42
CA GLU A 283 -22.60 18.28 29.18
C GLU A 283 -23.80 18.44 30.13
N LYS A 284 -24.99 17.99 29.72
CA LYS A 284 -26.19 17.96 30.56
C LYS A 284 -26.05 17.06 31.79
N LEU A 285 -25.16 16.06 31.73
CA LEU A 285 -24.94 15.09 32.80
C LEU A 285 -23.94 15.58 33.86
N ARG A 286 -23.35 16.79 33.72
CA ARG A 286 -22.39 17.39 34.67
C ARG A 286 -21.27 16.44 35.11
N LEU A 287 -20.71 15.68 34.16
CA LEU A 287 -19.63 14.73 34.41
C LEU A 287 -18.28 15.43 34.65
N LEU A 288 -17.41 14.82 35.45
CA LEU A 288 -16.00 15.23 35.59
C LEU A 288 -15.27 15.11 34.24
N LEU A 289 -14.21 15.90 34.06
CA LEU A 289 -13.44 15.99 32.81
C LEU A 289 -12.94 14.62 32.30
N VAL A 290 -12.34 13.82 33.19
CA VAL A 290 -11.73 12.53 32.81
C VAL A 290 -12.77 11.47 32.38
N PRO A 291 -13.84 11.20 33.15
CA PRO A 291 -14.92 10.31 32.71
C PRO A 291 -15.59 10.77 31.40
N ARG A 292 -15.72 12.08 31.20
CA ARG A 292 -16.32 12.64 29.98
C ARG A 292 -15.50 12.28 28.73
N LEU A 293 -14.18 12.47 28.76
CA LEU A 293 -13.30 12.12 27.64
C LEU A 293 -13.32 10.61 27.34
N ALA A 294 -13.37 9.77 28.36
CA ALA A 294 -13.47 8.32 28.20
C ALA A 294 -14.76 7.91 27.47
N VAL A 295 -15.91 8.49 27.83
CA VAL A 295 -17.19 8.18 27.16
C VAL A 295 -17.17 8.63 25.70
N VAL A 296 -16.62 9.80 25.40
CA VAL A 296 -16.51 10.29 24.01
C VAL A 296 -15.61 9.37 23.18
N LEU A 297 -14.46 8.96 23.71
CA LEU A 297 -13.57 7.98 23.06
C LEU A 297 -14.30 6.66 22.78
N ILE A 298 -14.94 6.07 23.79
CA ILE A 298 -15.69 4.82 23.65
C ILE A 298 -16.78 4.95 22.59
N PHE A 299 -17.51 6.07 22.58
CA PHE A 299 -18.54 6.34 21.58
C PHE A 299 -17.96 6.38 20.15
N ILE A 300 -16.82 7.03 19.95
CA ILE A 300 -16.13 7.08 18.66
C ILE A 300 -15.68 5.69 18.22
N VAL A 301 -15.18 4.85 19.14
CA VAL A 301 -14.83 3.45 18.85
C VAL A 301 -16.05 2.70 18.33
N ILE A 302 -17.19 2.84 18.99
CA ILE A 302 -18.44 2.21 18.57
C ILE A 302 -18.87 2.71 17.19
N CYS A 303 -18.83 4.04 16.95
CA CYS A 303 -19.14 4.61 15.63
C CYS A 303 -18.22 4.05 14.53
N MET A 304 -16.91 3.95 14.78
CA MET A 304 -15.96 3.37 13.83
C MET A 304 -16.26 1.89 13.55
N ALA A 305 -16.60 1.10 14.56
CA ALA A 305 -16.97 -0.31 14.38
C ALA A 305 -18.24 -0.46 13.51
N VAL A 306 -19.25 0.37 13.75
CA VAL A 306 -20.48 0.39 12.94
C VAL A 306 -20.19 0.80 11.50
N ILE A 307 -19.42 1.88 11.31
CA ILE A 307 -19.02 2.37 9.99
C ILE A 307 -18.24 1.29 9.23
N ALA A 308 -17.28 0.62 9.88
CA ALA A 308 -16.51 -0.46 9.26
C ALA A 308 -17.41 -1.62 8.78
N GLN A 309 -18.41 -1.99 9.57
CA GLN A 309 -19.37 -3.03 9.19
C GLN A 309 -20.24 -2.62 7.99
N VAL A 310 -20.67 -1.36 7.95
CA VAL A 310 -21.46 -0.80 6.82
C VAL A 310 -20.63 -0.73 5.54
N PHE A 311 -19.35 -0.38 5.62
CA PHE A 311 -18.48 -0.34 4.44
C PHE A 311 -18.10 -1.72 3.92
N ASN A 312 -17.93 -2.71 4.81
CA ASN A 312 -17.65 -4.09 4.41
C ASN A 312 -18.82 -4.69 3.59
N SER A 313 -20.07 -4.42 3.99
CA SER A 313 -21.25 -4.90 3.24
C SER A 313 -21.45 -4.22 1.89
N ALA A 314 -20.84 -3.04 1.65
CA ALA A 314 -20.93 -2.31 0.39
C ALA A 314 -19.90 -2.76 -0.68
N ASN A 315 -19.10 -3.80 -0.41
CA ASN A 315 -17.99 -4.29 -1.26
C ASN A 315 -16.97 -3.18 -1.66
N MET A 316 -17.01 -2.05 -0.96
CA MET A 316 -16.06 -0.97 -1.11
C MET A 316 -14.82 -1.40 -0.32
N ARG A 317 -13.72 -1.73 -1.01
CA ARG A 317 -12.41 -1.98 -0.38
C ARG A 317 -11.85 -0.67 0.16
N MET A 318 -12.52 -0.11 1.17
CA MET A 318 -12.04 1.05 1.87
C MET A 318 -10.83 0.61 2.69
N GLY A 319 -9.74 1.38 2.63
CA GLY A 319 -8.52 1.16 3.40
C GLY A 319 -8.72 1.38 4.89
N LEU A 320 -9.70 0.71 5.50
CA LEU A 320 -9.97 0.74 6.94
C LEU A 320 -9.03 -0.22 7.65
N SER A 321 -7.72 -0.02 7.48
CA SER A 321 -6.79 -0.40 8.54
C SER A 321 -7.02 0.62 9.65
N ILE A 322 -7.93 0.32 10.58
CA ILE A 322 -8.29 1.20 11.70
C ILE A 322 -7.03 1.37 12.57
N SER A 323 -6.24 2.38 12.28
CA SER A 323 -5.11 2.77 13.10
C SER A 323 -5.63 3.47 14.36
N LEU A 324 -5.05 3.16 15.51
CA LEU A 324 -5.36 3.81 16.79
C LEU A 324 -5.10 5.33 16.73
N PHE A 325 -4.23 5.78 15.81
CA PHE A 325 -3.75 7.15 15.74
C PHE A 325 -4.85 8.14 15.29
N PRO A 326 -5.57 7.93 14.16
CA PRO A 326 -6.75 8.73 13.81
C PRO A 326 -7.81 8.87 14.92
N MET A 327 -8.03 7.83 15.71
CA MET A 327 -9.01 7.86 16.80
C MET A 327 -8.63 8.86 17.89
N VAL A 328 -7.36 8.84 18.34
CA VAL A 328 -6.86 9.78 19.36
C VAL A 328 -6.93 11.23 18.85
N ILE A 329 -6.59 11.44 17.57
CA ILE A 329 -6.66 12.76 16.94
C ILE A 329 -8.10 13.27 16.92
N LEU A 330 -9.05 12.40 16.57
CA LEU A 330 -10.46 12.77 16.52
C LEU A 330 -10.99 13.16 17.90
N THR A 331 -10.69 12.37 18.95
CA THR A 331 -11.08 12.73 20.33
C THR A 331 -10.50 14.07 20.77
N MET A 332 -9.22 14.31 20.49
CA MET A 332 -8.55 15.56 20.83
C MET A 332 -9.14 16.75 20.05
N THR A 333 -9.53 16.52 18.79
CA THR A 333 -10.19 17.54 17.97
C THR A 333 -11.56 17.89 18.51
N ILE A 334 -12.38 16.90 18.85
CA ILE A 334 -13.71 17.11 19.47
C ILE A 334 -13.56 17.82 20.82
N GLU A 335 -12.54 17.47 21.60
CA GLU A 335 -12.23 18.14 22.86
C GLU A 335 -11.90 19.63 22.63
N ARG A 336 -10.95 19.94 21.76
CA ARG A 336 -10.59 21.34 21.48
C ARG A 336 -11.73 22.12 20.85
N MET A 337 -12.43 21.53 19.90
CA MET A 337 -13.52 22.21 19.19
C MET A 337 -14.67 22.57 20.12
N SER A 338 -15.07 21.69 21.03
CA SER A 338 -16.15 22.05 21.94
C SER A 338 -15.72 22.88 23.14
N ILE A 339 -14.45 22.87 23.55
CA ILE A 339 -13.95 23.92 24.47
C ILE A 339 -14.03 25.28 23.78
N MET A 340 -13.58 25.38 22.53
CA MET A 340 -13.69 26.63 21.75
C MET A 340 -15.15 27.08 21.56
N TRP A 341 -16.05 26.12 21.35
CA TRP A 341 -17.49 26.40 21.22
C TRP A 341 -18.09 26.92 22.52
N GLU A 342 -17.69 26.37 23.67
CA GLU A 342 -18.15 26.76 25.00
C GLU A 342 -17.53 28.09 25.46
N GLU A 343 -16.23 28.33 25.21
CA GLU A 343 -15.48 29.50 25.71
C GLU A 343 -15.60 30.76 24.84
N TYR A 344 -15.65 30.61 23.51
CA TYR A 344 -15.65 31.75 22.58
C TYR A 344 -17.00 31.90 21.91
N SER A 345 -17.27 31.08 20.88
CA SER A 345 -18.56 31.04 20.19
C SER A 345 -18.62 29.84 19.24
N ALA A 346 -19.85 29.46 18.86
CA ALA A 346 -20.08 28.44 17.84
C ALA A 346 -19.46 28.82 16.48
N GLU A 347 -19.53 30.10 16.11
CA GLU A 347 -19.02 30.60 14.83
C GLU A 347 -17.49 30.50 14.77
N ASP A 348 -16.81 30.87 15.85
CA ASP A 348 -15.35 30.78 15.94
C ASP A 348 -14.87 29.32 15.94
N ALA A 349 -15.61 28.43 16.62
CA ALA A 349 -15.30 27.00 16.63
C ALA A 349 -15.44 26.37 15.24
N ILE A 350 -16.49 26.73 14.48
CA ILE A 350 -16.70 26.25 13.11
C ILE A 350 -15.65 26.83 12.16
N LYS A 351 -15.33 28.14 12.26
CA LYS A 351 -14.28 28.78 11.46
C LYS A 351 -12.92 28.14 11.71
N ALA A 352 -12.54 27.94 12.97
CA ALA A 352 -11.29 27.27 13.34
C ALA A 352 -11.26 25.81 12.89
N GLY A 353 -12.39 25.09 12.97
CA GLY A 353 -12.53 23.73 12.45
C GLY A 353 -12.33 23.65 10.94
N ALA A 354 -13.00 24.52 10.19
CA ALA A 354 -12.87 24.61 8.74
C ALA A 354 -11.46 25.04 8.31
N GLY A 355 -10.85 26.01 9.01
CA GLY A 355 -9.46 26.41 8.80
C GLY A 355 -8.48 25.27 9.04
N SER A 356 -8.68 24.49 10.11
CA SER A 356 -7.88 23.28 10.39
C SER A 356 -8.01 22.23 9.29
N LEU A 357 -9.22 22.03 8.79
CA LEU A 357 -9.51 21.07 7.73
C LEU A 357 -8.88 21.46 6.39
N LEU A 358 -8.90 22.76 6.07
CA LEU A 358 -8.19 23.31 4.90
C LEU A 358 -6.68 23.13 5.02
N VAL A 359 -6.09 23.54 6.15
CA VAL A 359 -4.64 23.38 6.37
C VAL A 359 -4.24 21.91 6.38
N ALA A 360 -5.05 21.02 6.97
CA ALA A 360 -4.82 19.58 6.97
C ALA A 360 -4.85 19.00 5.55
N SER A 361 -5.82 19.41 4.73
CA SER A 361 -5.95 18.96 3.33
C SER A 361 -4.76 19.41 2.47
N LEU A 362 -4.36 20.67 2.61
CA LEU A 362 -3.18 21.22 1.92
C LEU A 362 -1.89 20.53 2.39
N SER A 363 -1.77 20.28 3.69
CA SER A 363 -0.61 19.57 4.27
C SER A 363 -0.54 18.13 3.77
N TYR A 364 -1.68 17.44 3.70
CA TYR A 364 -1.78 16.11 3.09
C TYR A 364 -1.27 16.11 1.64
N LEU A 365 -1.67 17.10 0.82
CA LEU A 365 -1.24 17.20 -0.58
C LEU A 365 0.28 17.39 -0.68
N VAL A 366 0.86 18.22 0.19
CA VAL A 366 2.32 18.41 0.27
C VAL A 366 3.02 17.11 0.70
N MET A 367 2.50 16.43 1.72
CA MET A 367 3.09 15.18 2.24
C MET A 367 2.97 13.98 1.28
N THR A 368 1.98 13.99 0.38
CA THR A 368 1.70 12.89 -0.57
C THR A 368 2.33 13.16 -1.95
N ASN A 369 2.95 14.33 -2.14
CA ASN A 369 3.58 14.68 -3.41
C ASN A 369 4.88 13.86 -3.62
N LYS A 370 4.89 13.01 -4.66
CA LYS A 370 6.04 12.16 -5.04
C LYS A 370 7.35 12.94 -5.18
N HIS A 371 7.32 14.18 -5.65
CA HIS A 371 8.53 15.00 -5.80
C HIS A 371 9.10 15.44 -4.44
N ILE A 372 8.25 15.86 -3.51
CA ILE A 372 8.66 16.31 -2.18
C ILE A 372 9.18 15.12 -1.38
N GLU A 373 8.49 13.98 -1.49
CA GLU A 373 8.88 12.72 -0.89
C GLU A 373 10.26 12.25 -1.40
N TYR A 374 10.47 12.25 -2.72
CA TYR A 374 11.74 11.88 -3.32
C TYR A 374 12.89 12.81 -2.90
N LEU A 375 12.66 14.13 -2.91
CA LEU A 375 13.67 15.13 -2.54
C LEU A 375 14.10 14.99 -1.08
N LEU A 376 13.14 14.92 -0.14
CA LEU A 376 13.43 14.83 1.29
C LEU A 376 14.07 13.49 1.66
N PHE A 377 13.67 12.40 0.99
CA PHE A 377 14.26 11.10 1.24
C PHE A 377 15.68 10.96 0.69
N SER A 378 15.93 11.52 -0.51
CA SER A 378 17.26 11.48 -1.15
C SER A 378 18.25 12.45 -0.52
N PHE A 379 17.77 13.60 -0.02
CA PHE A 379 18.59 14.67 0.57
C PHE A 379 18.04 15.06 1.95
N PRO A 380 18.32 14.27 2.99
CA PRO A 380 17.81 14.53 4.34
C PRO A 380 18.34 15.85 4.93
N GLU A 381 19.41 16.43 4.38
CA GLU A 381 19.93 17.75 4.72
C GLU A 381 18.92 18.87 4.47
N LEU A 382 17.96 18.65 3.55
CA LEU A 382 16.86 19.58 3.31
C LEU A 382 16.01 19.81 4.57
N LEU A 383 16.00 18.88 5.53
CA LEU A 383 15.35 19.08 6.83
C LEU A 383 15.97 20.26 7.60
N LEU A 384 17.27 20.47 7.51
CA LEU A 384 17.95 21.62 8.12
C LEU A 384 17.51 22.93 7.44
N ILE A 385 17.31 22.89 6.11
CA ILE A 385 16.80 24.04 5.36
C ILE A 385 15.35 24.35 5.75
N LEU A 386 14.49 23.32 5.86
CA LEU A 386 13.11 23.48 6.32
C LEU A 386 13.07 24.04 7.76
N MET A 387 13.96 23.58 8.63
CA MET A 387 14.09 24.10 9.99
C MET A 387 14.55 25.56 10.00
N ALA A 388 15.55 25.92 9.19
CA ALA A 388 15.97 27.30 9.02
C ALA A 388 14.85 28.19 8.48
N ALA A 389 14.06 27.69 7.51
CA ALA A 389 12.89 28.40 6.99
C ALA A 389 11.83 28.63 8.08
N CYS A 390 11.52 27.62 8.90
CA CYS A 390 10.64 27.79 10.06
C CYS A 390 11.13 28.86 11.03
N LEU A 391 12.43 28.89 11.34
CA LEU A 391 13.02 29.91 12.22
C LEU A 391 12.93 31.31 11.62
N LEU A 392 13.16 31.45 10.32
CA LEU A 392 13.00 32.73 9.61
C LEU A 392 11.54 33.21 9.62
N MET A 393 10.59 32.32 9.33
CA MET A 393 9.16 32.63 9.39
C MET A 393 8.73 33.01 10.82
N GLY A 394 9.28 32.36 11.85
CA GLY A 394 9.00 32.68 13.24
C GLY A 394 9.39 34.11 13.66
N LYS A 395 10.33 34.74 12.95
CA LYS A 395 10.71 36.15 13.18
C LYS A 395 9.85 37.15 12.41
N TYR A 396 8.97 36.71 11.51
CA TYR A 396 8.16 37.59 10.70
C TYR A 396 7.07 38.24 11.57
N THR A 397 7.15 39.56 11.77
CA THR A 397 6.13 40.35 12.50
C THR A 397 5.25 41.19 11.57
N GLY A 398 5.31 40.95 10.26
CA GLY A 398 4.52 41.69 9.27
C GLY A 398 3.02 41.39 9.35
N LEU A 399 2.23 42.24 8.70
CA LEU A 399 0.77 42.09 8.61
C LEU A 399 0.39 40.79 7.90
N ARG A 400 -0.65 40.12 8.42
CA ARG A 400 -1.22 38.92 7.81
C ARG A 400 -2.07 39.32 6.60
N VAL A 401 -2.16 38.45 5.59
CA VAL A 401 -3.01 38.68 4.40
C VAL A 401 -4.48 38.86 4.81
N SER A 402 -4.96 38.08 5.78
CA SER A 402 -6.32 38.24 6.33
C SER A 402 -6.54 39.62 6.97
N GLU A 403 -5.53 40.18 7.63
CA GLU A 403 -5.59 41.51 8.23
C GLU A 403 -5.61 42.62 7.17
N ILE A 404 -4.82 42.49 6.10
CA ILE A 404 -4.81 43.44 4.99
C ILE A 404 -6.20 43.53 4.35
N ILE A 405 -6.87 42.39 4.14
CA ILE A 405 -8.21 42.34 3.57
C ILE A 405 -9.21 43.03 4.51
N ARG A 406 -9.15 42.72 5.81
CA ARG A 406 -10.04 43.32 6.82
C ARG A 406 -9.84 44.84 6.94
N PHE A 407 -8.60 45.31 6.96
CA PHE A 407 -8.29 46.74 7.00
C PHE A 407 -8.71 47.48 5.74
N ARG A 408 -8.63 46.83 4.57
CA ARG A 408 -9.15 47.40 3.32
C ARG A 408 -10.65 47.56 3.33
N GLU A 409 -11.39 46.60 3.91
CA GLU A 409 -12.85 46.70 4.04
C GLU A 409 -13.26 47.80 5.02
N LEU A 410 -12.56 47.93 6.15
CA LEU A 410 -12.79 49.03 7.10
C LEU A 410 -12.46 50.40 6.50
N ALA A 411 -11.38 50.52 5.73
CA ALA A 411 -11.04 51.77 5.03
C ALA A 411 -12.11 52.17 4.00
N LYS A 412 -12.65 51.20 3.25
CA LYS A 412 -13.77 51.43 2.31
C LYS A 412 -15.08 51.81 2.99
N GLN A 413 -15.30 51.35 4.23
CA GLN A 413 -16.48 51.74 5.02
C GLN A 413 -16.32 53.12 5.65
N ALA A 414 -15.09 53.56 5.96
CA ALA A 414 -14.83 54.89 6.50
C ALA A 414 -14.85 56.01 5.44
N GLU A 415 -14.68 55.67 4.16
CA GLU A 415 -14.80 56.60 3.02
C GLU A 415 -16.26 56.80 2.54
N LYS A 416 -17.20 55.96 2.99
CA LYS A 416 -18.64 56.10 2.73
C LYS A 416 -19.32 56.80 3.90
#